data_AF-A0A2V8PL74-F1
#
_entry.id   AF-A0A2V8PL74-F1
#
_cell.length_a   1.000
_cell.length_b   1.000
_cell.length_c   1.000
_cell.angle_alpha   90.00
_cell.angle_beta   90.00
_cell.angle_gamma   90.00
#
_symmetry.space_group_name_H-M   'P 1'
#
loop_
_entity.id
_entity.type
_entity.pdbx_description
1 polymer ?
#
loop_
_entity_poly.entity_id
_entity_poly.type
_entity_poly.pdbx_seq_one_letter_code
_entity_poly.pdbx_strand_id
1 'polypeptide(L)' 'MVQFNRITLIVLDGAGIGAMPDAAAWGDAGSDTFGHICESRQVHLPNLQ' A
#
# COMPACT_ATOMS: atom_id res chain seq x y z
N MET A 1 25.90 -9.14 18.34
CA MET A 1 24.64 -9.91 18.34
C MET A 1 23.93 -9.68 17.02
N VAL A 2 23.36 -10.71 16.40
CA VAL A 2 22.54 -10.56 15.20
C VAL A 2 21.09 -10.38 15.64
N GLN A 3 20.45 -9.28 15.24
CA GLN A 3 19.09 -8.92 15.66
C GLN A 3 18.02 -9.93 15.19
N PHE A 4 18.18 -10.51 13.99
CA PHE A 4 17.31 -11.57 13.47
C PHE A 4 18.12 -12.64 12.74
N ASN A 5 17.79 -13.92 12.96
CA ASN A 5 18.45 -15.04 12.28
C ASN A 5 18.03 -15.17 10.79
N ARG A 6 16.80 -14.76 10.44
CA ARG A 6 16.25 -14.76 9.07
C ARG A 6 15.24 -13.62 8.92
N ILE A 7 15.08 -13.12 7.70
CA ILE A 7 14.08 -12.14 7.32
C ILE A 7 13.24 -12.71 6.17
N THR A 8 11.92 -12.65 6.31
CA THR A 8 10.98 -12.92 5.21
C THR A 8 10.41 -11.58 4.75
N LEU A 9 10.78 -11.15 3.55
CA LEU A 9 10.29 -9.92 2.93
C LEU A 9 9.23 -10.28 1.88
N ILE A 10 8.07 -9.63 1.96
CA ILE A 10 6.97 -9.79 1.00
C ILE A 10 6.70 -8.42 0.37
N VAL A 11 6.72 -8.36 -0.96
CA VAL A 11 6.35 -7.17 -1.72
C VAL A 11 4.95 -7.39 -2.30
N LEU A 12 4.03 -6.50 -1.96
CA LEU A 12 2.70 -6.45 -2.56
C LEU A 12 2.74 -5.47 -3.73
N ASP A 13 2.94 -5.99 -4.95
CA ASP A 13 3.10 -5.15 -6.13
C ASP A 13 1.83 -4.34 -6.43
N GLY A 14 2.00 -3.04 -6.71
CA GLY A 14 0.90 -2.09 -6.96
C GLY A 14 0.02 -1.73 -5.75
N ALA A 15 0.34 -2.22 -4.55
CA ALA A 15 -0.47 -2.04 -3.34
C ALA A 15 -0.23 -0.66 -2.66
N GLY A 16 -0.60 0.43 -3.35
CA GLY A 16 -0.43 1.81 -2.87
C GLY A 16 -1.40 2.21 -1.76
N ILE A 17 -0.94 3.10 -0.85
CA ILE A 17 -1.69 3.60 0.33
C ILE A 17 -1.89 5.12 0.30
N GLY A 18 -2.08 5.68 -0.90
CA GLY A 18 -2.22 7.12 -1.13
C GLY A 18 -1.09 7.72 -1.95
N ALA A 19 -1.33 8.96 -2.41
CA ALA A 19 -0.43 9.67 -3.31
C ALA A 19 0.85 10.13 -2.59
N MET A 20 1.99 10.01 -3.26
CA MET A 20 3.24 10.61 -2.78
C MET A 20 3.22 12.15 -2.92
N PRO A 21 4.05 12.90 -2.16
CA PRO A 21 4.08 14.35 -2.23
C PRO A 21 4.36 14.92 -3.64
N ASP A 22 5.05 14.18 -4.49
CA ASP A 22 5.40 14.56 -5.85
C ASP A 22 4.41 14.03 -6.92
N ALA A 23 3.32 13.36 -6.53
CA ALA A 23 2.39 12.71 -7.45
C ALA A 23 1.84 13.65 -8.55
N ALA A 24 1.67 14.95 -8.23
CA ALA A 24 1.25 15.95 -9.20
C ALA A 24 2.24 16.14 -10.37
N ALA A 25 3.54 15.97 -10.14
CA ALA A 25 4.56 16.05 -11.19
C ALA A 25 4.49 14.86 -12.17
N TRP A 26 3.89 13.75 -11.75
CA TRP A 26 3.73 12.52 -12.54
C TRP A 26 2.33 12.36 -13.13
N GLY A 27 1.42 13.30 -12.86
CA GLY A 27 0.02 13.21 -13.30
C GLY A 27 -0.86 12.30 -12.44
N ASP A 28 -0.36 11.84 -11.28
CA ASP A 28 -1.04 10.90 -10.38
C ASP A 28 -1.60 11.59 -9.13
N ALA A 29 -1.85 12.91 -9.20
CA ALA A 29 -2.45 13.64 -8.09
C ALA A 29 -3.79 13.01 -7.66
N GLY A 30 -3.92 12.71 -6.37
CA GLY A 30 -5.11 12.07 -5.81
C GLY A 30 -5.19 10.55 -5.96
N SER A 31 -4.15 9.89 -6.49
CA SER A 31 -4.09 8.43 -6.52
C SER A 31 -4.11 7.84 -5.11
N ASP A 32 -5.07 6.94 -4.85
CA ASP A 32 -5.15 6.17 -3.61
C ASP A 32 -5.70 4.77 -3.91
N THR A 33 -4.80 3.80 -4.14
CA THR A 33 -5.18 2.46 -4.57
C THR A 33 -6.05 1.75 -3.53
N PHE A 34 -5.55 1.60 -2.29
CA PHE A 34 -6.33 0.93 -1.25
C PHE A 34 -7.53 1.76 -0.79
N GLY A 35 -7.40 3.09 -0.69
CA GLY A 35 -8.52 3.96 -0.35
C GLY A 35 -9.69 3.79 -1.32
N HIS A 36 -9.45 3.96 -2.64
CA HIS A 36 -10.50 3.82 -3.64
C HIS A 36 -11.05 2.39 -3.74
N ILE A 37 -10.24 1.34 -3.51
CA ILE A 37 -10.73 -0.04 -3.46
C ILE A 37 -11.69 -0.23 -2.28
N CYS A 38 -11.32 0.25 -1.08
CA CYS A 38 -12.15 0.17 0.11
C CYS A 38 -13.43 1.00 0.02
N GLU A 39 -13.40 2.12 -0.72
CA GLU A 39 -14.59 2.92 -1.00
C GLU A 39 -15.52 2.25 -2.01
N SER A 40 -14.96 1.62 -3.05
CA SER A 40 -15.76 1.01 -4.12
C SER A 40 -16.48 -0.28 -3.73
N ARG A 41 -16.01 -0.98 -2.70
CA ARG A 41 -16.57 -2.25 -2.23
C ARG A 41 -16.12 -2.61 -0.83
N GLN A 42 -16.87 -3.50 -0.18
CA GLN A 42 -16.42 -4.12 1.06
C GLN A 42 -15.18 -4.98 0.80
N VAL A 43 -14.13 -4.73 1.58
CA VAL A 43 -12.88 -5.49 1.56
C VAL A 43 -12.77 -6.31 2.84
N HIS A 44 -12.47 -7.61 2.72
CA HIS A 44 -12.30 -8.51 3.85
C HIS A 44 -10.83 -8.90 4.01
N LEU A 45 -10.10 -8.17 4.86
CA LEU A 45 -8.67 -8.38 5.16
C LEU A 45 -8.45 -8.57 6.68
N PRO A 46 -8.94 -9.67 7.28
CA PRO A 46 -8.93 -9.86 8.73
C PRO A 46 -7.54 -9.96 9.36
N ASN A 47 -6.49 -10.17 8.56
CA ASN A 47 -5.10 -10.30 9.03
C ASN A 47 -4.24 -9.06 8.77
N LEU A 48 -4.80 -8.03 8.10
CA LEU A 48 -4.10 -6.80 7.69
C LEU A 48 -4.95 -5.56 8.00
N GLN A 49 -5.68 -5.59 9.12
CA GLN A 49 -6.48 -4.47 9.63
C GLN A 49 -5.61 -3.35 10.19
#